data_AF-A0A1B9YXZ3-F1
#
_entry.id   AF-A0A1B9YXZ3-F1
#
_cell.length_a   1.000
_cell.length_b   1.000
_cell.length_c   1.000
_cell.angle_alpha   90.00
_cell.angle_beta   90.00
_cell.angle_gamma   90.00
#
_symmetry.space_group_name_H-M   'P 1'
#
loop_
_entity.id
_entity.type
_entity.pdbx_description
1 polymer ?
#
loop_
_entity_poly.entity_id
_entity_poly.type
_entity_poly.pdbx_seq_one_letter_code
_entity_poly.pdbx_strand_id
1 'polypeptide(L)'
;MRKLLSLTVLAFVAVLAIAQFGPSALLSNETTRQDSRPAPEFSGISAWLNSPPLTVESLRGKVVLVQFWTYSCINCLRTLPDVTKWHEQYKHKGLVVVGVHTPEFAFEKERANVETAIKRLGIHYPVAQDNQYRTWRAFGNQYWPAAYLIDRSGTIVATQFGEGGYQQIENAIARLVGEAMPTAQITDPDLSAVATPELYLGSEKNDGAIVETQEAARGERAYALPDNVPPNRFALSGVWNVTGDRATSSADGDEILLRFNAPKVNLVAGSASPQTLSVTVDGTPQPPVTIDGSRLYPLYSGTGGEHVLRLKAPKAGLSAYTFTFG
;
A
#
# COMPACT_ATOMS: atom_id res chain seq x y z
N MET A 1 64.16 39.96 41.12
CA MET A 1 63.04 39.45 41.97
C MET A 1 61.73 39.69 41.24
N ARG A 2 60.87 38.66 41.14
CA ARG A 2 59.39 38.65 41.00
C ARG A 2 58.75 39.65 39.99
N LYS A 3 58.16 39.25 38.86
CA LYS A 3 56.91 38.46 38.60
C LYS A 3 55.79 39.41 38.08
N LEU A 4 54.96 38.88 37.15
CA LEU A 4 53.60 39.32 36.70
C LEU A 4 53.53 40.47 35.67
N LEU A 5 52.66 40.47 34.64
CA LEU A 5 51.62 39.55 34.11
C LEU A 5 51.15 40.08 32.72
N SER A 6 50.72 39.17 31.82
CA SER A 6 49.59 39.28 30.85
C SER A 6 49.43 40.52 29.93
N LEU A 7 48.87 40.48 28.72
CA LEU A 7 48.40 39.49 27.74
C LEU A 7 48.00 40.37 26.53
N THR A 8 48.39 40.09 25.29
CA THR A 8 47.53 40.47 24.15
C THR A 8 47.82 39.57 22.95
N VAL A 9 46.81 38.80 22.59
CA VAL A 9 46.70 37.96 21.41
C VAL A 9 46.44 38.87 20.21
N LEU A 10 47.15 38.68 19.09
CA LEU A 10 46.74 39.20 17.79
C LEU A 10 46.74 38.07 16.76
N ALA A 11 45.62 37.99 16.05
CA ALA A 11 45.17 36.88 15.23
C ALA A 11 45.90 36.77 13.87
N PHE A 12 46.15 35.53 13.45
CA PHE A 12 46.56 35.19 12.08
C PHE A 12 45.31 35.00 11.22
N VAL A 13 45.19 35.76 10.13
CA VAL A 13 44.19 35.54 9.08
C VAL A 13 44.78 34.54 8.08
N ALA A 14 44.26 33.32 8.05
CA ALA A 14 44.51 32.36 6.98
C ALA A 14 43.30 32.33 6.04
N VAL A 15 43.52 32.70 4.78
CA VAL A 15 42.54 32.59 3.70
C VAL A 15 42.46 31.12 3.29
N LEU A 16 41.34 30.46 3.60
CA LEU A 16 41.03 29.12 3.10
C LEU A 16 40.17 29.25 1.83
N ALA A 17 40.70 28.78 0.71
CA ALA A 17 39.92 28.54 -0.50
C ALA A 17 39.02 27.32 -0.27
N ILE A 18 37.74 27.57 0.07
CA ILE A 18 36.73 26.52 0.17
C ILE A 18 36.27 26.22 -1.26
N ALA A 19 36.69 25.06 -1.79
CA ALA A 19 36.04 24.46 -2.94
C ALA A 19 34.58 24.19 -2.55
N GLN A 20 33.65 24.95 -3.16
CA GLN A 20 32.21 24.75 -2.99
C GLN A 20 31.77 23.46 -3.68
N PHE A 21 31.95 22.33 -3.00
CA PHE A 21 31.06 21.20 -3.20
C PHE A 21 29.88 21.39 -2.27
N GLY A 22 28.83 22.04 -2.76
CA GLY A 22 27.54 22.05 -2.08
C GLY A 22 27.06 20.60 -1.89
N PRO A 23 26.36 20.27 -0.81
CA PRO A 23 25.80 18.95 -0.60
C PRO A 23 24.57 18.78 -1.50
N SER A 24 24.78 18.73 -2.82
CA SER A 24 23.77 18.28 -3.79
C SER A 24 24.03 16.80 -4.08
N ALA A 25 23.92 15.97 -3.03
CA ALA A 25 24.07 14.53 -3.12
C ALA A 25 23.27 13.83 -2.02
N LEU A 26 21.97 14.13 -1.90
CA LEU A 26 21.05 13.38 -1.05
C LEU A 26 19.62 13.42 -1.62
N LEU A 27 19.41 12.95 -2.86
CA LEU A 27 18.11 12.48 -3.33
C LEU A 27 18.32 11.37 -4.36
N SER A 28 19.04 10.31 -3.99
CA SER A 28 18.92 9.03 -4.69
C SER A 28 17.72 8.31 -4.10
N ASN A 29 16.59 8.35 -4.81
CA ASN A 29 15.40 7.58 -4.50
C ASN A 29 15.63 6.09 -4.80
N GLU A 30 16.60 5.46 -4.11
CA GLU A 30 16.86 4.03 -4.23
C GLU A 30 15.91 3.26 -3.31
N THR A 31 14.65 3.16 -3.73
CA THR A 31 13.62 2.37 -3.04
C THR A 31 13.98 0.88 -3.07
N THR A 32 14.68 0.45 -4.13
CA THR A 32 15.20 -0.92 -4.28
C THR A 32 16.56 -1.04 -3.60
N ARG A 33 16.66 -1.94 -2.63
CA ARG A 33 17.86 -2.15 -1.81
C ARG A 33 18.52 -3.46 -2.18
N GLN A 34 19.85 -3.47 -2.21
CA GLN A 34 20.61 -4.71 -2.28
C GLN A 34 20.48 -5.46 -0.94
N ASP A 35 20.24 -6.76 -1.02
CA ASP A 35 20.18 -7.68 0.12
C ASP A 35 21.12 -8.86 -0.16
N SER A 36 21.53 -9.59 0.87
CA SER A 36 22.39 -10.77 0.73
C SER A 36 22.14 -11.73 1.88
N ARG A 37 20.96 -12.34 1.87
CA ARG A 37 20.57 -13.35 2.86
C ARG A 37 19.80 -14.49 2.21
N PRO A 38 19.85 -15.72 2.77
CA PRO A 38 19.03 -16.82 2.28
C PRO A 38 17.53 -16.47 2.30
N ALA A 39 16.81 -16.88 1.27
CA ALA A 39 15.36 -16.75 1.24
C ALA A 39 14.72 -17.67 2.31
N PRO A 40 13.87 -17.13 3.20
CA PRO A 40 13.09 -17.94 4.14
C PRO A 40 12.08 -18.83 3.40
N GLU A 41 11.73 -19.98 3.99
CA GLU A 41 10.73 -20.87 3.41
C GLU A 41 9.31 -20.28 3.46
N PHE A 42 8.47 -20.64 2.47
CA PHE A 42 7.03 -20.40 2.51
C PHE A 42 6.41 -21.27 3.61
N SER A 43 5.92 -20.63 4.66
CA SER A 43 5.37 -21.30 5.83
C SER A 43 3.94 -20.86 6.11
N GLY A 44 3.11 -21.78 6.61
CA GLY A 44 1.72 -21.49 7.00
C GLY A 44 0.77 -21.16 5.84
N ILE A 45 1.14 -21.50 4.61
CA ILE A 45 0.31 -21.24 3.44
C ILE A 45 -1.00 -22.04 3.55
N SER A 46 -2.12 -21.32 3.57
CA SER A 46 -3.46 -21.89 3.74
C SER A 46 -3.97 -22.51 2.44
N ALA A 47 -3.59 -21.94 1.30
CA ALA A 47 -3.87 -22.48 -0.03
C ALA A 47 -2.83 -22.01 -1.04
N TRP A 48 -2.52 -22.88 -1.99
CA TRP A 48 -1.83 -22.52 -3.22
C TRP A 48 -2.84 -22.40 -4.35
N LEU A 49 -2.79 -21.29 -5.06
CA LEU A 49 -3.63 -20.96 -6.21
C LEU A 49 -2.73 -20.88 -7.45
N ASN A 50 -3.28 -21.25 -8.61
CA ASN A 50 -2.56 -21.36 -9.90
C ASN A 50 -1.35 -22.34 -9.91
N SER A 51 -1.13 -23.12 -8.86
CA SER A 51 -0.03 -24.08 -8.78
C SER A 51 -0.21 -25.09 -7.63
N PRO A 52 0.47 -26.25 -7.68
CA PRO A 52 0.77 -27.04 -6.49
C PRO A 52 1.67 -26.27 -5.50
N PRO A 53 1.79 -26.72 -4.24
CA PRO A 53 2.70 -26.11 -3.28
C PRO A 53 4.14 -26.03 -3.77
N LEU A 54 4.74 -24.85 -3.61
CA LEU A 54 6.16 -24.60 -3.89
C LEU A 54 6.95 -24.50 -2.59
N THR A 55 8.23 -24.83 -2.67
CA THR A 55 9.23 -24.60 -1.61
C THR A 55 10.40 -23.80 -2.18
N VAL A 56 11.11 -23.05 -1.35
CA VAL A 56 12.32 -22.34 -1.79
C VAL A 56 13.34 -23.32 -2.37
N GLU A 57 13.48 -24.50 -1.79
CA GLU A 57 14.39 -25.54 -2.28
C GLU A 57 14.00 -26.01 -3.70
N SER A 58 12.71 -26.26 -3.94
CA SER A 58 12.22 -26.67 -5.28
C SER A 58 12.42 -25.60 -6.36
N LEU A 59 12.64 -24.34 -5.97
CA LEU A 59 12.83 -23.21 -6.87
C LEU A 59 14.31 -22.91 -7.14
N ARG A 60 15.26 -23.62 -6.52
CA ARG A 60 16.69 -23.48 -6.84
C ARG A 60 16.95 -23.65 -8.35
N GLY A 61 17.91 -22.90 -8.87
CA GLY A 61 18.21 -22.84 -10.30
C GLY A 61 17.32 -21.87 -11.09
N LYS A 62 16.26 -21.32 -10.48
CA LYS A 62 15.40 -20.26 -11.05
C LYS A 62 15.68 -18.92 -10.38
N VAL A 63 15.36 -17.84 -11.09
CA VAL A 63 15.22 -16.52 -10.48
C VAL A 63 13.81 -16.44 -9.94
N VAL A 64 13.62 -16.01 -8.69
CA VAL A 64 12.29 -15.95 -8.06
C VAL A 64 11.96 -14.53 -7.64
N LEU A 65 10.81 -14.02 -8.07
CA LEU A 65 10.23 -12.79 -7.55
C LEU A 65 9.11 -13.15 -6.56
N VAL A 66 9.35 -12.94 -5.27
CA VAL A 66 8.30 -13.03 -4.24
C VAL A 66 7.66 -11.67 -4.12
N GLN A 67 6.34 -11.58 -4.35
CA GLN A 67 5.60 -10.32 -4.29
C GLN A 67 4.50 -10.42 -3.21
N PHE A 68 4.62 -9.66 -2.13
CA PHE A 68 3.59 -9.54 -1.10
C PHE A 68 2.48 -8.57 -1.51
N TRP A 69 1.24 -9.04 -1.55
CA TRP A 69 0.10 -8.23 -1.96
C TRP A 69 -1.16 -8.58 -1.16
N THR A 70 -2.15 -7.68 -1.27
CA THR A 70 -3.55 -7.98 -0.98
C THR A 70 -4.43 -7.32 -2.04
N TYR A 71 -5.62 -7.85 -2.30
CA TYR A 71 -6.40 -7.45 -3.49
C TYR A 71 -7.22 -6.17 -3.33
N SER A 72 -7.35 -5.62 -2.10
CA SER A 72 -8.01 -4.33 -1.87
C SER A 72 -7.04 -3.17 -1.66
N CYS A 73 -5.74 -3.42 -1.60
CA CYS A 73 -4.71 -2.38 -1.47
C CYS A 73 -4.49 -1.66 -2.81
N ILE A 74 -4.70 -0.34 -2.84
CA ILE A 74 -4.58 0.45 -4.08
C ILE A 74 -3.16 0.42 -4.65
N ASN A 75 -2.14 0.50 -3.79
CA ASN A 75 -0.74 0.45 -4.18
C ASN A 75 -0.41 -0.90 -4.83
N CYS A 76 -0.93 -2.00 -4.26
CA CYS A 76 -0.82 -3.32 -4.88
C CYS A 76 -1.51 -3.36 -6.25
N LEU A 77 -2.74 -2.84 -6.36
CA LEU A 77 -3.49 -2.82 -7.62
C LEU A 77 -2.77 -2.06 -8.74
N ARG A 78 -1.99 -1.03 -8.40
CA ARG A 78 -1.15 -0.29 -9.36
C ARG A 78 0.17 -1.00 -9.69
N THR A 79 0.73 -1.80 -8.78
CA THR A 79 1.96 -2.58 -8.98
C THR A 79 1.73 -3.90 -9.74
N LEU A 80 0.61 -4.59 -9.49
CA LEU A 80 0.36 -5.94 -10.03
C LEU A 80 0.40 -6.04 -11.57
N PRO A 81 -0.04 -5.04 -12.36
CA PRO A 81 0.10 -5.08 -13.81
C PRO A 81 1.55 -5.28 -14.29
N ASP A 82 2.52 -4.60 -13.70
CA ASP A 82 3.94 -4.77 -14.04
C ASP A 82 4.45 -6.15 -13.62
N VAL A 83 4.03 -6.65 -12.46
CA VAL A 83 4.37 -8.00 -12.00
C VAL A 83 3.83 -9.08 -12.96
N THR A 84 2.60 -8.92 -13.44
CA THR A 84 2.01 -9.82 -14.45
C THR A 84 2.76 -9.72 -15.78
N LYS A 85 3.13 -8.51 -16.22
CA LYS A 85 3.95 -8.30 -17.41
C LYS A 85 5.30 -9.01 -17.29
N TRP A 86 6.01 -8.85 -16.18
CA TRP A 86 7.30 -9.52 -15.95
C TRP A 86 7.17 -11.03 -15.92
N HIS A 87 6.10 -11.56 -15.31
CA HIS A 87 5.81 -13.00 -15.36
C HIS A 87 5.71 -13.48 -16.81
N GLU A 88 4.87 -12.85 -17.63
CA GLU A 88 4.68 -13.25 -19.02
C GLU A 88 5.96 -13.14 -19.85
N GLN A 89 6.73 -12.07 -19.65
CA GLN A 89 7.94 -11.78 -20.40
C GLN A 89 9.11 -12.72 -20.06
N TYR A 90 9.25 -13.11 -18.79
CA TYR A 90 10.45 -13.82 -18.31
C TYR A 90 10.20 -15.26 -17.83
N LYS A 91 8.94 -15.75 -17.78
CA LYS A 91 8.65 -17.13 -17.29
C LYS A 91 9.39 -18.23 -18.04
N HIS A 92 9.54 -18.09 -19.36
CA HIS A 92 10.27 -19.06 -20.19
C HIS A 92 11.80 -18.87 -20.15
N LYS A 93 12.27 -17.78 -19.53
CA LYS A 93 13.69 -17.39 -19.41
C LYS A 93 14.26 -17.73 -18.04
N GLY A 94 13.46 -18.33 -17.16
CA GLY A 94 13.89 -18.80 -15.85
C GLY A 94 13.41 -17.97 -14.66
N LEU A 95 12.52 -16.98 -14.88
CA LEU A 95 11.81 -16.31 -13.79
C LEU A 95 10.63 -17.16 -13.31
N VAL A 96 10.46 -17.25 -12.00
CA VAL A 96 9.22 -17.68 -11.34
C VAL A 96 8.72 -16.54 -10.47
N VAL A 97 7.47 -16.13 -10.65
CA VAL A 97 6.81 -15.18 -9.76
C VAL A 97 5.99 -15.96 -8.74
N VAL A 98 6.11 -15.63 -7.46
CA VAL A 98 5.25 -16.15 -6.39
C VAL A 98 4.57 -14.96 -5.71
N GLY A 99 3.27 -14.80 -5.97
CA GLY A 99 2.47 -13.79 -5.30
C GLY A 99 2.06 -14.29 -3.91
N VAL A 100 2.64 -13.73 -2.84
CA VAL A 100 2.22 -14.05 -1.48
C VAL A 100 1.05 -13.14 -1.10
N HIS A 101 -0.17 -13.67 -1.20
CA HIS A 101 -1.36 -12.96 -0.77
C HIS A 101 -1.45 -13.01 0.75
N THR A 102 -1.09 -11.90 1.40
CA THR A 102 -1.23 -11.75 2.86
C THR A 102 -2.37 -10.76 3.10
N PRO A 103 -3.47 -11.18 3.75
CA PRO A 103 -4.65 -10.34 3.89
C PRO A 103 -4.37 -9.12 4.77
N GLU A 104 -4.99 -8.00 4.49
CA GLU A 104 -5.10 -6.86 5.40
C GLU A 104 -6.39 -6.93 6.21
N PHE A 105 -7.48 -7.39 5.59
CA PHE A 105 -8.80 -7.49 6.20
C PHE A 105 -9.31 -8.94 6.29
N ALA A 106 -10.26 -9.19 7.18
CA ALA A 106 -10.81 -10.54 7.39
C ALA A 106 -11.42 -11.13 6.11
N PHE A 107 -12.13 -10.32 5.32
CA PHE A 107 -12.77 -10.76 4.08
C PHE A 107 -11.77 -11.22 3.01
N GLU A 108 -10.50 -10.84 3.12
CA GLU A 108 -9.42 -11.24 2.21
C GLU A 108 -8.83 -12.62 2.57
N LYS A 109 -9.20 -13.19 3.72
CA LYS A 109 -8.87 -14.57 4.09
C LYS A 109 -9.73 -15.60 3.34
N GLU A 110 -10.88 -15.17 2.83
CA GLU A 110 -11.79 -16.03 2.11
C GLU A 110 -11.23 -16.40 0.74
N ARG A 111 -10.88 -17.68 0.56
CA ARG A 111 -10.25 -18.19 -0.66
C ARG A 111 -11.02 -17.82 -1.93
N ALA A 112 -12.36 -17.90 -1.91
CA ALA A 112 -13.20 -17.58 -3.06
C ALA A 112 -13.06 -16.10 -3.51
N ASN A 113 -12.85 -15.19 -2.55
CA ASN A 113 -12.62 -13.77 -2.87
C ASN A 113 -11.25 -13.58 -3.53
N VAL A 114 -10.21 -14.26 -3.02
CA VAL A 114 -8.86 -14.23 -3.61
C VAL A 114 -8.87 -14.82 -5.02
N GLU A 115 -9.55 -15.95 -5.25
CA GLU A 115 -9.69 -16.56 -6.58
C GLU A 115 -10.42 -15.63 -7.57
N THR A 116 -11.48 -14.94 -7.10
CA THR A 116 -12.19 -13.94 -7.91
C THR A 116 -11.28 -12.76 -8.26
N ALA A 117 -10.48 -12.28 -7.31
CA ALA A 117 -9.52 -11.21 -7.55
C ALA A 117 -8.41 -11.63 -8.52
N ILE A 118 -7.84 -12.82 -8.36
CA ILE A 118 -6.82 -13.39 -9.27
C ILE A 118 -7.33 -13.39 -10.71
N LYS A 119 -8.56 -13.87 -10.93
CA LYS A 119 -9.19 -13.88 -12.27
C LYS A 119 -9.38 -12.46 -12.80
N ARG A 120 -9.94 -11.56 -11.99
CA ARG A 120 -10.19 -10.15 -12.38
C ARG A 120 -8.89 -9.42 -12.74
N LEU A 121 -7.81 -9.70 -12.04
CA LEU A 121 -6.52 -9.02 -12.18
C LEU A 121 -5.58 -9.70 -13.21
N GLY A 122 -6.02 -10.77 -13.87
CA GLY A 122 -5.21 -11.47 -14.88
C GLY A 122 -3.96 -12.13 -14.29
N ILE A 123 -4.01 -12.56 -13.03
CA ILE A 123 -2.86 -13.16 -12.35
C ILE A 123 -2.80 -14.65 -12.73
N HIS A 124 -1.75 -15.02 -13.46
CA HIS A 124 -1.52 -16.40 -13.92
C HIS A 124 -0.37 -17.12 -13.22
N TYR A 125 0.46 -16.38 -12.49
CA TYR A 125 1.54 -16.96 -11.70
C TYR A 125 1.04 -17.62 -10.39
N PRO A 126 1.85 -18.50 -9.77
CA PRO A 126 1.61 -19.07 -8.44
C PRO A 126 1.23 -18.02 -7.39
N VAL A 127 0.16 -18.27 -6.63
CA VAL A 127 -0.22 -17.44 -5.48
C VAL A 127 -0.28 -18.28 -4.21
N ALA A 128 0.44 -17.84 -3.18
CA ALA A 128 0.46 -18.46 -1.86
C ALA A 128 -0.40 -17.62 -0.90
N GLN A 129 -1.50 -18.18 -0.39
CA GLN A 129 -2.40 -17.48 0.53
C GLN A 129 -1.90 -17.61 1.98
N ASP A 130 -1.32 -16.54 2.53
CA ASP A 130 -0.70 -16.47 3.87
C ASP A 130 -1.65 -15.87 4.92
N ASN A 131 -2.79 -16.53 5.18
CA ASN A 131 -3.82 -16.03 6.10
C ASN A 131 -3.35 -15.90 7.57
N GLN A 132 -2.19 -16.48 7.90
CA GLN A 132 -1.62 -16.54 9.25
C GLN A 132 -0.38 -15.64 9.39
N TYR A 133 0.00 -14.91 8.33
CA TYR A 133 1.19 -14.05 8.26
C TYR A 133 2.49 -14.78 8.62
N ARG A 134 2.55 -16.12 8.42
CA ARG A 134 3.75 -16.89 8.79
C ARG A 134 4.86 -16.65 7.78
N THR A 135 4.53 -16.64 6.49
CA THR A 135 5.48 -16.29 5.43
C THR A 135 5.84 -14.80 5.50
N TRP A 136 4.87 -13.92 5.71
CA TRP A 136 5.07 -12.49 5.96
C TRP A 136 6.11 -12.24 7.05
N ARG A 137 5.94 -12.85 8.24
CA ARG A 137 6.88 -12.72 9.35
C ARG A 137 8.23 -13.37 9.07
N ALA A 138 8.25 -14.53 8.39
CA ALA A 138 9.49 -15.21 8.04
C ALA A 138 10.38 -14.34 7.13
N PHE A 139 9.76 -13.62 6.18
CA PHE A 139 10.46 -12.67 5.31
C PHE A 139 10.86 -11.37 6.02
N GLY A 140 10.36 -11.12 7.23
CA GLY A 140 10.53 -9.86 7.95
C GLY A 140 9.76 -8.71 7.32
N ASN A 141 8.68 -9.00 6.58
CA ASN A 141 7.96 -8.01 5.81
C ASN A 141 7.14 -7.07 6.71
N GLN A 142 6.92 -5.84 6.25
CA GLN A 142 6.14 -4.82 6.96
C GLN A 142 5.22 -4.00 6.04
N TYR A 143 5.22 -4.25 4.74
CA TYR A 143 4.57 -3.37 3.75
C TYR A 143 3.78 -4.13 2.69
N TRP A 144 2.74 -3.49 2.19
CA TRP A 144 2.05 -3.83 0.95
C TRP A 144 2.20 -2.67 -0.06
N PRO A 145 2.62 -2.91 -1.31
CA PRO A 145 3.28 -4.12 -1.80
C PRO A 145 4.72 -4.24 -1.26
N ALA A 146 5.32 -5.43 -1.39
CA ALA A 146 6.73 -5.63 -1.12
C ALA A 146 7.31 -6.77 -1.97
N ALA A 147 8.36 -6.48 -2.74
CA ALA A 147 9.03 -7.45 -3.60
C ALA A 147 10.37 -7.89 -3.01
N TYR A 148 10.66 -9.18 -3.14
CA TYR A 148 11.94 -9.81 -2.81
C TYR A 148 12.40 -10.60 -4.04
N LEU A 149 13.54 -10.22 -4.60
CA LEU A 149 14.14 -10.89 -5.75
C LEU A 149 15.22 -11.86 -5.26
N ILE A 150 15.06 -13.13 -5.62
CA ILE A 150 15.89 -14.25 -5.21
C ILE A 150 16.64 -14.77 -6.44
N ASP A 151 17.94 -14.96 -6.29
CA ASP A 151 18.78 -15.54 -7.34
C ASP A 151 18.67 -17.07 -7.44
N ARG A 152 19.39 -17.66 -8.40
CA ARG A 152 19.39 -19.11 -8.65
C ARG A 152 19.93 -19.95 -7.49
N SER A 153 20.66 -19.35 -6.56
CA SER A 153 21.18 -20.02 -5.36
C SER A 153 20.20 -20.02 -4.19
N GLY A 154 19.05 -19.34 -4.31
CA GLY A 154 18.10 -19.17 -3.21
C GLY A 154 18.46 -18.01 -2.27
N THR A 155 19.27 -17.05 -2.73
CA THR A 155 19.65 -15.86 -1.95
C THR A 155 18.82 -14.66 -2.39
N ILE A 156 18.25 -13.92 -1.43
CA ILE A 156 17.60 -12.62 -1.71
C ILE A 156 18.72 -11.64 -2.05
N VAL A 157 18.64 -11.05 -3.25
CA VAL A 157 19.65 -10.14 -3.81
C VAL A 157 19.13 -8.72 -4.00
N ALA A 158 17.81 -8.53 -4.03
CA ALA A 158 17.19 -7.21 -4.03
C ALA A 158 15.83 -7.23 -3.33
N THR A 159 15.47 -6.11 -2.72
CA THR A 159 14.16 -5.88 -2.10
C THR A 159 13.59 -4.53 -2.51
N GLN A 160 12.28 -4.44 -2.69
CA GLN A 160 11.55 -3.19 -2.93
C GLN A 160 10.36 -3.14 -1.98
N PHE A 161 10.27 -2.10 -1.15
CA PHE A 161 9.18 -1.92 -0.20
C PHE A 161 8.30 -0.74 -0.59
N GLY A 162 6.99 -0.95 -0.55
CA GLY A 162 6.03 0.01 -1.08
C GLY A 162 6.00 0.01 -2.60
N GLU A 163 5.19 0.92 -3.12
CA GLU A 163 4.98 1.12 -4.55
C GLU A 163 6.16 1.83 -5.23
N GLY A 164 6.44 1.47 -6.48
CA GLY A 164 7.52 2.04 -7.30
C GLY A 164 8.72 1.10 -7.44
N GLY A 165 9.86 1.64 -7.90
CA GLY A 165 11.07 0.86 -8.16
C GLY A 165 10.92 -0.10 -9.35
N TYR A 166 9.94 0.13 -10.23
CA TYR A 166 9.55 -0.85 -11.24
C TYR A 166 10.67 -1.11 -12.24
N GLN A 167 11.31 -0.04 -12.73
CA GLN A 167 12.44 -0.15 -13.64
C GLN A 167 13.61 -0.90 -12.99
N GLN A 168 13.91 -0.60 -11.73
CA GLN A 168 15.03 -1.19 -10.98
C GLN A 168 14.83 -2.69 -10.77
N ILE A 169 13.60 -3.11 -10.42
CA ILE A 169 13.26 -4.51 -10.28
C ILE A 169 13.30 -5.24 -11.62
N GLU A 170 12.73 -4.67 -12.70
CA GLU A 170 12.79 -5.31 -14.01
C GLU A 170 14.24 -5.47 -14.51
N ASN A 171 15.05 -4.43 -14.32
CA ASN A 171 16.48 -4.43 -14.61
C ASN A 171 17.22 -5.54 -13.86
N ALA A 172 16.93 -5.72 -12.57
CA ALA A 172 17.51 -6.79 -11.77
C ALA A 172 17.05 -8.17 -12.25
N ILE A 173 15.77 -8.33 -12.60
CA ILE A 173 15.22 -9.57 -13.18
C ILE A 173 15.96 -9.90 -14.48
N ALA A 174 15.99 -8.98 -15.45
CA ALA A 174 16.63 -9.18 -16.76
C ALA A 174 18.09 -9.64 -16.62
N ARG A 175 18.85 -8.96 -15.76
CA ARG A 175 20.24 -9.34 -15.46
C ARG A 175 20.37 -10.76 -14.90
N LEU A 176 19.51 -11.15 -13.95
CA LEU A 176 19.60 -12.48 -13.31
C LEU A 176 19.12 -13.62 -14.22
N VAL A 177 18.18 -13.34 -15.14
CA VAL A 177 17.75 -14.33 -16.14
C VAL A 177 18.70 -14.41 -17.35
N GLY A 178 19.65 -13.47 -17.47
CA GLY A 178 20.65 -13.45 -18.55
C GLY A 178 20.18 -12.74 -19.82
N GLU A 179 19.26 -11.80 -19.68
CA GLU A 179 18.66 -11.04 -20.77
C GLU A 179 19.25 -9.61 -20.85
N ALA A 180 19.12 -9.00 -22.03
CA ALA A 180 19.40 -7.58 -22.18
C ALA A 180 18.39 -6.74 -21.38
N MET A 181 18.86 -5.60 -20.87
CA MET A 181 18.00 -4.67 -20.14
C MET A 181 16.91 -4.11 -21.05
N PRO A 182 15.67 -3.93 -20.55
CA PRO A 182 14.61 -3.29 -21.31
C PRO A 182 15.02 -1.88 -21.75
N THR A 183 14.75 -1.55 -23.02
CA THR A 183 14.97 -0.19 -23.55
C THR A 183 13.80 0.73 -23.25
N ALA A 184 12.59 0.18 -23.13
CA ALA A 184 11.40 0.93 -22.73
C ALA A 184 11.47 1.22 -21.23
N GLN A 185 11.28 2.48 -20.86
CA GLN A 185 11.23 2.87 -19.45
C GLN A 185 9.86 2.58 -18.84
N ILE A 186 9.86 2.00 -17.64
CA ILE A 186 8.69 1.93 -16.77
C ILE A 186 8.74 3.13 -15.82
N THR A 187 7.67 3.92 -15.83
CA THR A 187 7.52 5.08 -14.95
C THR A 187 6.83 4.68 -13.67
N ASP A 188 7.42 5.03 -12.53
CA ASP A 188 6.78 4.87 -11.24
C ASP A 188 5.56 5.81 -11.11
N PRO A 189 4.54 5.45 -10.31
CA PRO A 189 3.38 6.31 -10.08
C PRO A 189 3.80 7.63 -9.42
N ASP A 190 3.31 8.75 -9.96
CA ASP A 190 3.52 10.07 -9.36
C ASP A 190 2.56 10.27 -8.19
N LEU A 191 3.10 10.16 -6.97
CA LEU A 191 2.37 10.35 -5.72
C LEU A 191 2.68 11.71 -5.07
N SER A 192 3.36 12.64 -5.77
CA SER A 192 3.76 13.94 -5.22
C SER A 192 2.58 14.82 -4.80
N ALA A 193 1.42 14.60 -5.41
CA ALA A 193 0.17 15.28 -5.10
C ALA A 193 -0.69 14.57 -4.04
N VAL A 194 -0.22 13.45 -3.46
CA VAL A 194 -0.96 12.68 -2.45
C VAL A 194 -0.41 13.03 -1.07
N ALA A 195 -1.18 13.78 -0.28
CA ALA A 195 -0.79 14.19 1.06
C ALA A 195 -1.58 13.48 2.18
N THR A 196 -2.77 12.95 1.90
CA THR A 196 -3.54 12.19 2.89
C THR A 196 -2.99 10.77 3.05
N PRO A 197 -2.66 10.34 4.28
CA PRO A 197 -2.30 8.95 4.54
C PRO A 197 -3.53 8.05 4.41
N GLU A 198 -3.34 6.74 4.38
CA GLU A 198 -4.44 5.81 4.50
C GLU A 198 -5.23 6.03 5.81
N LEU A 199 -6.57 6.06 5.72
CA LEU A 199 -7.44 6.37 6.86
C LEU A 199 -8.36 5.18 7.19
N TYR A 200 -8.02 4.44 8.24
CA TYR A 200 -8.77 3.28 8.69
C TYR A 200 -9.99 3.66 9.52
N LEU A 201 -11.12 3.00 9.29
CA LEU A 201 -12.36 3.24 10.05
C LEU A 201 -12.49 2.33 11.28
N GLY A 202 -11.82 1.18 11.28
CA GLY A 202 -11.84 0.22 12.38
C GLY A 202 -11.00 0.66 13.59
N SER A 203 -11.42 0.22 14.78
CA SER A 203 -10.80 0.59 16.06
C SER A 203 -9.32 0.22 16.21
N GLU A 204 -8.84 -0.85 15.55
CA GLU A 204 -7.46 -1.34 15.74
C GLU A 204 -6.40 -0.49 15.04
N LYS A 205 -6.77 0.16 13.92
CA LYS A 205 -5.85 0.90 13.06
C LYS A 205 -6.27 2.34 12.80
N ASN A 206 -7.33 2.84 13.43
CA ASN A 206 -7.83 4.20 13.17
C ASN A 206 -6.74 5.26 13.35
N ASP A 207 -5.86 5.12 14.35
CA ASP A 207 -4.71 6.02 14.61
C ASP A 207 -5.05 7.52 14.54
N GLY A 208 -6.23 7.87 15.08
CA GLY A 208 -6.74 9.24 15.08
C GLY A 208 -7.25 9.73 13.72
N ALA A 209 -7.57 8.84 12.77
CA ALA A 209 -8.16 9.18 11.48
C ALA A 209 -9.59 9.73 11.60
N ILE A 210 -10.36 9.28 12.61
CA ILE A 210 -11.65 9.90 12.91
C ILE A 210 -11.44 11.27 13.58
N VAL A 211 -12.34 12.22 13.37
CA VAL A 211 -12.27 13.54 14.02
C VAL A 211 -12.19 13.41 15.54
N GLU A 212 -11.46 14.32 16.19
CA GLU A 212 -11.20 14.30 17.65
C GLU A 212 -12.45 14.40 18.53
N THR A 213 -13.55 14.92 17.97
CA THR A 213 -14.86 14.99 18.64
C THR A 213 -15.64 13.67 18.58
N GLN A 214 -15.11 12.65 17.90
CA GLN A 214 -15.68 11.32 17.76
C GLN A 214 -14.63 10.28 18.17
N GLU A 215 -15.09 9.06 18.44
CA GLU A 215 -14.23 7.95 18.84
C GLU A 215 -14.55 6.73 17.99
N ALA A 216 -13.53 6.10 17.41
CA ALA A 216 -13.66 4.84 16.70
C ALA A 216 -13.63 3.63 17.66
N ALA A 217 -14.36 3.70 18.78
CA ALA A 217 -14.42 2.61 19.75
C ALA A 217 -15.45 1.55 19.34
N ARG A 218 -15.15 0.29 19.68
CA ARG A 218 -15.98 -0.85 19.30
C ARG A 218 -17.42 -0.71 19.78
N GLY A 219 -18.34 -1.26 19.00
CA GLY A 219 -19.76 -1.28 19.27
C GLY A 219 -20.55 -0.25 18.49
N GLU A 220 -21.87 -0.34 18.62
CA GLU A 220 -22.82 0.50 17.95
C GLU A 220 -23.06 1.81 18.71
N ARG A 221 -23.01 2.94 18.00
CA ARG A 221 -23.28 4.26 18.58
C ARG A 221 -23.75 5.26 17.52
N ALA A 222 -24.43 6.31 17.99
CA ALA A 222 -24.82 7.45 17.17
C ALA A 222 -23.66 8.46 17.05
N TYR A 223 -23.50 9.01 15.86
CA TYR A 223 -22.54 10.05 15.52
C TYR A 223 -23.26 11.26 14.93
N ALA A 224 -22.79 12.44 15.26
CA ALA A 224 -23.23 13.71 14.67
C ALA A 224 -22.07 14.33 13.90
N LEU A 225 -22.38 14.91 12.73
CA LEU A 225 -21.38 15.64 11.95
C LEU A 225 -20.87 16.86 12.75
N PRO A 226 -19.55 17.09 12.80
CA PRO A 226 -19.00 18.34 13.30
C PRO A 226 -19.24 19.47 12.29
N ASP A 227 -19.14 20.72 12.74
CA ASP A 227 -19.22 21.90 11.87
C ASP A 227 -18.09 21.94 10.83
N ASN A 228 -16.93 21.36 11.16
CA ASN A 228 -15.79 21.25 10.27
C ASN A 228 -15.03 19.94 10.51
N VAL A 229 -14.51 19.35 9.44
CA VAL A 229 -13.60 18.20 9.49
C VAL A 229 -12.17 18.72 9.27
N PRO A 230 -11.21 18.45 10.18
CA PRO A 230 -9.82 18.82 9.97
C PRO A 230 -9.20 18.11 8.75
N PRO A 231 -8.11 18.63 8.15
CA PRO A 231 -7.43 17.95 7.05
C PRO A 231 -7.02 16.53 7.41
N ASN A 232 -7.12 15.60 6.45
CA ASN A 232 -6.72 14.20 6.61
C ASN A 232 -7.49 13.47 7.72
N ARG A 233 -8.80 13.74 7.83
CA ARG A 233 -9.71 13.14 8.82
C ARG A 233 -11.05 12.83 8.20
N PHE A 234 -11.78 11.91 8.83
CA PHE A 234 -13.18 11.66 8.53
C PHE A 234 -14.07 11.79 9.76
N ALA A 235 -15.36 12.06 9.53
CA ALA A 235 -16.41 12.03 10.54
C ALA A 235 -17.55 11.12 10.07
N LEU A 236 -18.21 10.47 11.02
CA LEU A 236 -19.41 9.67 10.78
C LEU A 236 -20.66 10.48 11.14
N SER A 237 -21.77 10.14 10.49
CA SER A 237 -23.11 10.64 10.82
C SER A 237 -24.11 9.50 10.83
N GLY A 238 -25.03 9.52 11.79
CA GLY A 238 -26.03 8.48 11.97
C GLY A 238 -25.57 7.37 12.90
N VAL A 239 -26.00 6.12 12.71
CA VAL A 239 -25.73 5.03 13.66
C VAL A 239 -24.74 4.04 13.06
N TRP A 240 -23.57 3.87 13.68
CA TRP A 240 -22.55 2.97 13.15
C TRP A 240 -22.08 1.98 14.20
N ASN A 241 -21.89 0.73 13.78
CA ASN A 241 -21.23 -0.31 14.53
C ASN A 241 -19.75 -0.41 14.13
N VAL A 242 -18.85 -0.05 15.02
CA VAL A 242 -17.40 -0.13 14.78
C VAL A 242 -16.85 -1.45 15.31
N THR A 243 -16.06 -2.14 14.51
CA THR A 243 -15.32 -3.36 14.89
C THR A 243 -13.81 -3.08 14.91
N GLY A 244 -12.99 -4.14 14.99
CA GLY A 244 -11.54 -4.00 14.91
C GLY A 244 -11.07 -3.38 13.60
N ASP A 245 -11.69 -3.80 12.51
CA ASP A 245 -11.21 -3.62 11.14
C ASP A 245 -12.09 -2.72 10.26
N ARG A 246 -13.30 -2.34 10.72
CA ARG A 246 -14.26 -1.53 9.93
C ARG A 246 -15.25 -0.75 10.79
N ALA A 247 -16.00 0.12 10.13
CA ALA A 247 -17.27 0.67 10.61
C ALA A 247 -18.41 0.22 9.67
N THR A 248 -19.51 -0.25 10.23
CA THR A 248 -20.70 -0.68 9.47
C THR A 248 -21.88 0.23 9.76
N SER A 249 -22.56 0.75 8.72
CA SER A 249 -23.77 1.56 8.88
C SER A 249 -24.92 0.71 9.44
N SER A 250 -25.62 1.23 10.43
CA SER A 250 -26.72 0.54 11.11
C SER A 250 -28.09 1.14 10.78
N ALA A 251 -28.14 2.31 10.13
CA ALA A 251 -29.36 2.97 9.72
C ALA A 251 -29.34 3.44 8.26
N ASP A 252 -30.54 3.63 7.71
CA ASP A 252 -30.73 4.21 6.38
C ASP A 252 -30.30 5.68 6.38
N GLY A 253 -29.53 6.08 5.38
CA GLY A 253 -29.09 7.46 5.22
C GLY A 253 -27.87 7.83 6.05
N ASP A 254 -27.20 6.87 6.70
CA ASP A 254 -25.90 7.08 7.37
C ASP A 254 -24.85 7.60 6.38
N GLU A 255 -23.95 8.44 6.90
CA GLU A 255 -23.02 9.20 6.06
C GLU A 255 -21.60 9.21 6.61
N ILE A 256 -20.64 9.40 5.70
CA ILE A 256 -19.24 9.64 6.01
C ILE A 256 -18.84 10.97 5.36
N LEU A 257 -18.25 11.87 6.14
CA LEU A 257 -17.64 13.10 5.65
C LEU A 257 -16.13 12.97 5.78
N LEU A 258 -15.41 13.16 4.69
CA LEU A 258 -13.95 13.00 4.60
C LEU A 258 -13.35 14.30 4.08
N ARG A 259 -12.33 14.82 4.76
CA ARG A 259 -11.47 15.87 4.21
C ARG A 259 -10.12 15.29 3.86
N PHE A 260 -9.74 15.39 2.60
CA PHE A 260 -8.54 14.77 2.04
C PHE A 260 -7.79 15.72 1.12
N ASN A 261 -6.55 15.38 0.78
CA ASN A 261 -5.67 16.08 -0.11
C ASN A 261 -4.96 15.06 -1.02
N ALA A 262 -5.58 14.80 -2.16
CA ALA A 262 -5.11 13.90 -3.21
C ALA A 262 -5.95 14.08 -4.49
N PRO A 263 -5.43 13.78 -5.69
CA PRO A 263 -6.22 13.81 -6.92
C PRO A 263 -7.24 12.67 -7.01
N LYS A 264 -7.03 11.54 -6.31
CA LYS A 264 -7.97 10.41 -6.27
C LYS A 264 -8.21 9.92 -4.85
N VAL A 265 -9.42 9.45 -4.62
CA VAL A 265 -9.83 8.77 -3.39
C VAL A 265 -10.64 7.52 -3.71
N ASN A 266 -10.33 6.47 -2.97
CA ASN A 266 -10.97 5.17 -3.05
C ASN A 266 -11.46 4.77 -1.66
N LEU A 267 -12.47 3.91 -1.62
CA LEU A 267 -12.97 3.30 -0.41
C LEU A 267 -12.85 1.79 -0.53
N VAL A 268 -12.20 1.15 0.45
CA VAL A 268 -12.35 -0.29 0.65
C VAL A 268 -13.63 -0.50 1.44
N ALA A 269 -14.60 -1.15 0.81
CA ALA A 269 -15.92 -1.37 1.36
C ALA A 269 -16.48 -2.74 0.99
N GLY A 270 -17.52 -3.13 1.72
CA GLY A 270 -18.40 -4.25 1.41
C GLY A 270 -19.83 -3.92 1.81
N SER A 271 -20.78 -4.72 1.35
CA SER A 271 -22.18 -4.60 1.75
C SER A 271 -22.84 -5.98 1.74
N ALA A 272 -23.76 -6.23 2.68
CA ALA A 272 -24.52 -7.48 2.73
C ALA A 272 -25.47 -7.63 1.52
N SER A 273 -26.04 -6.51 1.08
CA SER A 273 -26.86 -6.40 -0.13
C SER A 273 -26.31 -5.29 -1.02
N PRO A 274 -26.30 -5.44 -2.35
CA PRO A 274 -25.84 -4.38 -3.23
C PRO A 274 -26.56 -3.06 -2.98
N GLN A 275 -25.81 -1.98 -2.81
CA GLN A 275 -26.37 -0.64 -2.61
C GLN A 275 -25.54 0.42 -3.30
N THR A 276 -26.21 1.44 -3.81
CA THR A 276 -25.59 2.53 -4.56
C THR A 276 -25.45 3.76 -3.69
N LEU A 277 -24.21 4.11 -3.36
CA LEU A 277 -23.87 5.26 -2.55
C LEU A 277 -23.95 6.54 -3.39
N SER A 278 -24.49 7.61 -2.80
CA SER A 278 -24.30 8.94 -3.37
C SER A 278 -22.98 9.53 -2.90
N VAL A 279 -22.28 10.18 -3.83
CA VAL A 279 -20.96 10.76 -3.62
C VAL A 279 -21.02 12.22 -4.04
N THR A 280 -20.55 13.11 -3.18
CA THR A 280 -20.32 14.51 -3.53
C THR A 280 -18.92 14.91 -3.12
N VAL A 281 -18.27 15.77 -3.89
CA VAL A 281 -16.97 16.36 -3.58
C VAL A 281 -17.11 17.87 -3.74
N ASP A 282 -16.79 18.61 -2.68
CA ASP A 282 -16.95 20.07 -2.58
C ASP A 282 -18.36 20.54 -2.95
N GLY A 283 -19.36 19.78 -2.49
CA GLY A 283 -20.77 20.02 -2.80
C GLY A 283 -21.21 19.64 -4.22
N THR A 284 -20.27 19.23 -5.08
CA THR A 284 -20.56 18.82 -6.47
C THR A 284 -20.82 17.32 -6.54
N PRO A 285 -21.96 16.87 -7.08
CA PRO A 285 -22.26 15.45 -7.27
C PRO A 285 -21.22 14.75 -8.16
N GLN A 286 -20.82 13.55 -7.75
CA GLN A 286 -19.98 12.63 -8.52
C GLN A 286 -20.81 11.44 -9.02
N PRO A 287 -20.31 10.65 -9.98
CA PRO A 287 -20.96 9.40 -10.36
C PRO A 287 -21.22 8.53 -9.12
N PRO A 288 -22.44 7.98 -8.96
CA PRO A 288 -22.75 7.15 -7.81
C PRO A 288 -21.98 5.82 -7.88
N VAL A 289 -21.71 5.22 -6.72
CA VAL A 289 -20.86 4.03 -6.61
C VAL A 289 -21.66 2.88 -6.00
N THR A 290 -21.80 1.78 -6.74
CA THR A 290 -22.49 0.58 -6.26
C THR A 290 -21.51 -0.34 -5.52
N ILE A 291 -21.77 -0.56 -4.22
CA ILE A 291 -21.05 -1.51 -3.38
C ILE A 291 -21.76 -2.86 -3.47
N ASP A 292 -21.13 -3.81 -4.16
CA ASP A 292 -21.67 -5.11 -4.54
C ASP A 292 -20.84 -6.31 -4.02
N GLY A 293 -19.76 -6.04 -3.29
CA GLY A 293 -18.84 -7.03 -2.75
C GLY A 293 -17.77 -6.38 -1.88
N SER A 294 -16.89 -7.18 -1.27
CA SER A 294 -15.82 -6.64 -0.43
C SER A 294 -14.55 -6.41 -1.24
N ARG A 295 -14.27 -5.16 -1.63
CA ARG A 295 -13.12 -4.75 -2.46
C ARG A 295 -12.91 -3.23 -2.39
N LEU A 296 -11.94 -2.75 -3.18
CA LEU A 296 -11.73 -1.32 -3.42
C LEU A 296 -12.71 -0.77 -4.46
N TYR A 297 -13.23 0.42 -4.19
CA TYR A 297 -14.14 1.20 -5.03
C TYR A 297 -13.59 2.62 -5.22
N PRO A 298 -13.30 3.06 -6.47
CA PRO A 298 -12.98 4.46 -6.74
C PRO A 298 -14.18 5.35 -6.45
N LEU A 299 -13.97 6.47 -5.74
CA LEU A 299 -15.03 7.42 -5.40
C LEU A 299 -14.89 8.75 -6.14
N TYR A 300 -13.65 9.21 -6.34
CA TYR A 300 -13.38 10.47 -7.04
C TYR A 300 -12.02 10.44 -7.73
N SER A 301 -11.94 11.15 -8.86
CA SER A 301 -10.72 11.41 -9.62
C SER A 301 -10.82 12.81 -10.21
N GLY A 302 -9.89 13.70 -9.85
CA GLY A 302 -9.88 15.08 -10.31
C GLY A 302 -8.52 15.74 -10.12
N THR A 303 -8.53 17.04 -9.81
CA THR A 303 -7.32 17.83 -9.58
C THR A 303 -6.71 17.49 -8.22
N GLY A 304 -5.38 17.60 -8.09
CA GLY A 304 -4.74 17.56 -6.78
C GLY A 304 -5.09 18.78 -5.94
N GLY A 305 -5.04 18.63 -4.62
CA GLY A 305 -5.42 19.67 -3.67
C GLY A 305 -6.36 19.14 -2.60
N GLU A 306 -6.77 20.03 -1.71
CA GLU A 306 -7.66 19.70 -0.60
C GLU A 306 -9.13 19.72 -1.02
N HIS A 307 -9.86 18.68 -0.61
CA HIS A 307 -11.26 18.43 -0.99
C HIS A 307 -12.06 17.88 0.20
N VAL A 308 -13.38 18.09 0.17
CA VAL A 308 -14.33 17.50 1.11
C VAL A 308 -15.26 16.55 0.38
N LEU A 309 -15.13 15.25 0.66
CA LEU A 309 -16.01 14.21 0.16
C LEU A 309 -17.12 13.90 1.17
N ARG A 310 -18.37 13.83 0.70
CA ARG A 310 -19.50 13.30 1.46
C ARG A 310 -20.05 12.06 0.76
N LEU A 311 -20.07 10.96 1.49
CA LEU A 311 -20.60 9.66 1.09
C LEU A 311 -21.88 9.39 1.87
N LYS A 312 -22.96 8.98 1.20
CA LYS A 312 -24.21 8.61 1.86
C LYS A 312 -24.69 7.23 1.42
N ALA A 313 -24.92 6.37 2.40
CA ALA A 313 -25.51 5.06 2.19
C ALA A 313 -27.04 5.18 2.21
N PRO A 314 -27.77 4.76 1.17
CA PRO A 314 -29.23 4.83 1.17
C PRO A 314 -29.85 3.81 2.14
N LYS A 315 -29.11 2.76 2.51
CA LYS A 315 -29.54 1.66 3.37
C LYS A 315 -28.48 1.33 4.42
N ALA A 316 -28.93 0.78 5.55
CA ALA A 316 -28.02 0.14 6.50
C ALA A 316 -27.19 -0.99 5.84
N GLY A 317 -26.04 -1.32 6.42
CA GLY A 317 -25.22 -2.46 6.03
C GLY A 317 -23.99 -2.15 5.16
N LEU A 318 -23.66 -0.87 4.92
CA LEU A 318 -22.39 -0.49 4.31
C LEU A 318 -21.28 -0.76 5.31
N SER A 319 -20.35 -1.65 4.99
CA SER A 319 -19.12 -1.89 5.75
C SER A 319 -17.97 -1.14 5.11
N ALA A 320 -17.46 -0.11 5.76
CA ALA A 320 -16.33 0.70 5.29
C ALA A 320 -15.07 0.40 6.13
N TYR A 321 -13.97 0.08 5.46
CA TYR A 321 -12.73 -0.40 6.08
C TYR A 321 -11.67 0.69 6.14
N THR A 322 -11.35 1.29 4.99
CA THR A 322 -10.29 2.29 4.85
C THR A 322 -10.53 3.19 3.63
N PHE A 323 -10.10 4.45 3.72
CA PHE A 323 -9.91 5.31 2.55
C PHE A 323 -8.45 5.28 2.09
N THR A 324 -8.26 5.13 0.78
CA THR A 324 -6.94 5.11 0.15
C THR A 324 -6.86 6.10 -1.01
N PHE A 325 -5.65 6.55 -1.34
CA PHE A 325 -5.43 7.72 -2.19
C PHE A 325 -4.49 7.42 -3.36
N GLY A 326 -4.46 8.30 -4.35
CA GLY A 326 -3.62 8.19 -5.54
C GLY A 326 -3.88 9.27 -6.55
#